data_AF-A0A2G9TAP7-F1
#
_entry.id   AF-A0A2G9TAP7-F1
#
_cell.length_a   1.000
_cell.length_b   1.000
_cell.length_c   1.000
_cell.angle_alpha   90.00
_cell.angle_beta   90.00
_cell.angle_gamma   90.00
#
_symmetry.space_group_name_H-M   'P 1'
#
loop_
_entity.id
_entity.type
_entity.pdbx_description
1 polymer ?
#
loop_
_entity_poly.entity_id
_entity_poly.type
_entity_poly.pdbx_seq_one_letter_code
_entity_poly.pdbx_strand_id
1 'polypeptide(L)'
;MTILLMNLLVGLAVDDIKSVLEEAKLKRLSMQADLVLQVEASMPYIRKLTCRSSIRVYPNRTSFLKRLRNRFGFDSSSVGQMEEKWDSKEEELFHEFRQVIKGQNYHLRTLQKNVDVMYSEQVKTAAMLRAVMESLQVNFQETVKD
;
A
#
# COMPACT_ATOMS: atom_id res chain seq x y z
N MET A 1 -12.38 -16.78 9.32
CA MET A 1 -11.00 -17.33 9.33
C MET A 1 -10.12 -16.82 8.18
N THR A 2 -10.61 -16.76 6.95
CA THR A 2 -9.85 -16.31 5.76
C THR A 2 -9.32 -14.88 5.84
N ILE A 3 -10.09 -13.94 6.41
CA ILE A 3 -9.71 -12.53 6.55
C ILE A 3 -8.51 -12.36 7.50
N LEU A 4 -8.40 -13.18 8.56
CA LEU A 4 -7.29 -13.11 9.50
C LEU A 4 -5.98 -13.60 8.85
N LEU A 5 -6.05 -14.68 8.08
CA LEU A 5 -4.89 -15.20 7.34
C LEU A 5 -4.42 -14.23 6.27
N MET A 6 -5.34 -13.57 5.57
CA MET A 6 -4.98 -12.54 4.59
C MET A 6 -4.31 -11.34 5.25
N ASN A 7 -4.84 -10.84 6.38
CA ASN A 7 -4.24 -9.72 7.10
C ASN A 7 -2.85 -10.07 7.65
N LEU A 8 -2.65 -11.32 8.08
CA LEU A 8 -1.33 -11.80 8.50
C LEU A 8 -0.35 -11.84 7.32
N LEU A 9 -0.75 -12.38 6.16
CA LEU A 9 0.09 -12.44 4.96
C LEU A 9 0.46 -11.06 4.42
N VAL A 10 -0.50 -10.13 4.41
CA VAL A 10 -0.24 -8.74 4.01
C VAL A 10 0.68 -8.06 5.01
N GLY A 11 0.49 -8.28 6.32
CA GLY A 11 1.35 -7.74 7.37
C GLY A 11 2.80 -8.19 7.23
N LEU A 12 3.02 -9.49 7.01
CA LEU A 12 4.36 -10.06 6.78
C LEU A 12 5.01 -9.50 5.51
N ALA A 13 4.28 -9.44 4.40
CA ALA A 13 4.81 -8.92 3.14
C ALA A 13 5.16 -7.41 3.24
N VAL A 14 4.37 -6.63 3.97
CA VAL A 14 4.65 -5.19 4.17
C VAL A 14 5.91 -4.99 5.02
N ASP A 15 6.16 -5.86 5.99
CA ASP A 15 7.37 -5.78 6.84
C ASP A 15 8.63 -6.12 6.04
N ASP A 16 8.58 -7.18 5.23
CA ASP A 16 9.66 -7.54 4.31
C ASP A 16 9.95 -6.43 3.30
N ILE A 17 8.92 -5.78 2.75
CA ILE A 17 9.10 -4.67 1.80
C ILE A 17 9.77 -3.46 2.46
N LYS A 18 9.41 -3.14 3.70
CA LYS A 18 10.01 -1.99 4.42
C LYS A 18 11.50 -2.18 4.66
N SER A 19 11.90 -3.35 5.14
CA SER A 19 13.33 -3.66 5.36
C SER A 19 14.14 -3.58 4.06
N VAL A 20 13.58 -4.08 2.95
CA VAL A 20 14.22 -4.00 1.63
C VAL A 20 14.28 -2.55 1.12
N LEU A 21 13.26 -1.72 1.38
CA LEU A 21 13.21 -0.33 0.91
C LEU A 21 14.29 0.54 1.55
N GLU A 22 14.58 0.34 2.85
CA GLU A 22 15.64 1.06 3.56
C GLU A 22 17.01 0.82 2.91
N GLU A 23 17.28 -0.40 2.46
CA GLU A 23 18.54 -0.78 1.82
C GLU A 23 18.55 -0.64 0.29
N ALA A 24 17.38 -0.49 -0.34
CA ALA A 24 17.19 -0.60 -1.79
C ALA A 24 18.06 0.37 -2.59
N LYS A 25 18.23 1.61 -2.11
CA LYS A 25 19.02 2.63 -2.81
C LYS A 25 20.49 2.22 -2.90
N LEU A 26 21.06 1.75 -1.79
CA LEU A 26 22.45 1.29 -1.74
C LEU A 26 22.62 0.00 -2.53
N LYS A 27 21.71 -0.96 -2.36
CA LYS A 27 21.72 -2.23 -3.10
C LYS A 27 21.64 -2.02 -4.61
N ARG A 28 20.86 -1.03 -5.07
CA ARG A 28 20.80 -0.64 -6.49
C ARG A 28 22.14 -0.12 -6.99
N LEU A 29 22.81 0.75 -6.23
CA LEU A 29 24.12 1.28 -6.59
C LEU A 29 25.18 0.16 -6.61
N SER A 30 25.16 -0.75 -5.63
CA SER A 30 26.02 -1.93 -5.59
C SER A 30 25.84 -2.77 -6.84
N MET A 31 24.60 -3.10 -7.18
CA MET A 31 24.29 -3.91 -8.36
C MET A 31 24.74 -3.25 -9.67
N GLN A 32 24.61 -1.92 -9.78
CA GLN A 32 25.13 -1.16 -10.91
C GLN A 32 26.66 -1.21 -10.98
N ALA A 33 27.35 -1.06 -9.86
CA ALA A 33 28.80 -1.17 -9.79
C ALA A 33 29.27 -2.58 -10.17
N ASP A 34 28.63 -3.63 -9.65
CA ASP A 34 28.95 -5.02 -9.97
C ASP A 34 28.78 -5.31 -11.46
N LEU A 35 27.69 -4.82 -12.06
CA LEU A 35 27.48 -4.95 -13.51
C LEU A 35 28.58 -4.26 -14.31
N VAL A 36 28.94 -3.02 -13.94
CA VAL A 36 30.02 -2.28 -14.62
C VAL A 36 31.33 -3.03 -14.51
N LEU A 37 31.68 -3.57 -13.33
CA LEU A 37 32.89 -4.34 -13.13
C LEU A 37 32.91 -5.65 -13.96
N GLN A 38 31.77 -6.35 -14.04
CA GLN A 38 31.65 -7.56 -14.88
C GLN A 38 31.81 -7.24 -16.38
N VAL A 39 31.23 -6.12 -16.84
CA VAL A 39 31.38 -5.66 -18.22
C VAL A 39 32.82 -5.22 -18.50
N GLU A 40 33.46 -4.52 -17.56
CA GLU A 40 34.88 -4.14 -17.69
C GLU A 40 35.80 -5.37 -17.77
N ALA A 41 35.53 -6.39 -16.95
CA ALA A 41 36.30 -7.64 -16.95
C ALA A 41 36.13 -8.43 -18.25
N SER A 42 34.91 -8.49 -18.79
CA SER A 42 34.61 -9.21 -20.04
C SER A 42 35.03 -8.45 -21.31
N MET A 43 35.05 -7.12 -21.27
CA MET A 43 35.34 -6.27 -22.43
C MET A 43 36.36 -5.15 -22.11
N PRO A 44 37.67 -5.47 -22.01
CA PRO A 44 38.70 -4.52 -21.59
C PRO A 44 38.93 -3.36 -22.58
N TYR A 45 38.51 -3.52 -23.84
CA TYR A 45 38.61 -2.46 -24.85
C TYR A 45 37.65 -1.30 -24.59
N ILE A 46 36.48 -1.56 -23.98
CA ILE A 46 35.48 -0.52 -23.69
C ILE A 46 36.05 0.46 -22.66
N ARG A 47 36.72 -0.04 -21.62
CA ARG A 47 37.36 0.78 -20.58
C ARG A 47 38.35 1.79 -21.15
N LYS A 48 39.15 1.39 -22.15
CA LYS A 48 40.12 2.30 -22.80
C LYS A 48 39.44 3.43 -23.58
N LEU A 49 38.24 3.21 -24.10
CA LEU A 49 37.49 4.19 -24.89
C LEU A 49 36.67 5.13 -24.02
N THR A 50 36.18 4.65 -22.87
CA THR A 50 35.25 5.39 -22.00
C THR A 50 35.92 6.08 -20.82
N CYS A 51 37.11 5.63 -20.38
CA CYS A 51 37.84 6.29 -19.30
C CYS A 51 38.25 7.71 -19.68
N ARG A 52 37.66 8.70 -18.98
CA ARG A 52 38.06 10.10 -19.01
C ARG A 52 38.32 10.56 -17.58
N SER A 53 39.44 11.23 -17.33
CA SER A 53 39.82 11.69 -15.98
C SER A 53 38.97 12.83 -15.45
N SER A 54 38.29 13.57 -16.34
CA SER A 54 37.40 14.67 -15.97
C SER A 54 36.27 14.78 -16.99
N ILE A 55 35.05 14.99 -16.49
CA ILE A 55 33.85 15.23 -17.30
C ILE A 55 33.36 16.66 -17.06
N ARG A 56 33.25 17.45 -18.14
CA ARG A 56 32.69 18.80 -18.07
C ARG A 56 31.22 18.76 -18.47
N VAL A 57 30.34 19.03 -17.52
CA VAL A 57 28.89 19.05 -17.74
C VAL A 57 28.40 20.48 -17.92
N TYR A 58 27.74 20.75 -19.05
CA TYR A 58 27.05 22.01 -19.31
C TYR A 58 25.54 21.77 -19.24
N PRO A 59 24.87 22.08 -18.12
CA PRO A 59 23.47 21.71 -17.90
C PRO A 59 22.52 22.25 -19.00
N ASN A 60 22.81 23.45 -19.52
CA ASN A 60 21.97 24.12 -20.51
C ASN A 60 22.42 23.95 -21.96
N ARG A 61 23.42 23.09 -22.25
CA ARG A 61 23.87 22.82 -23.63
C ARG A 61 23.53 21.39 -24.03
N THR A 62 22.85 21.24 -25.17
CA THR A 62 22.55 19.92 -25.75
C THR A 62 23.64 19.56 -26.76
N SER A 63 24.43 18.54 -26.44
CA SER A 63 25.35 17.92 -27.40
C SER A 63 24.56 17.22 -28.51
N PHE A 64 25.14 17.08 -29.71
CA PHE A 64 24.57 16.31 -30.81
C PHE A 64 24.18 14.89 -30.37
N LEU A 65 25.04 14.25 -29.57
CA LEU A 65 24.78 12.94 -28.96
C LEU A 65 23.55 12.95 -28.04
N LYS A 66 23.32 14.04 -27.28
CA LYS A 66 22.13 14.19 -26.43
C LYS A 66 20.87 14.30 -27.29
N ARG A 67 20.91 15.04 -28.41
CA ARG A 67 19.77 15.12 -29.35
C ARG A 67 19.48 13.78 -30.02
N LEU A 68 20.53 13.04 -30.41
CA LEU A 68 20.38 11.71 -31.00
C LEU A 68 19.79 10.73 -29.99
N ARG A 69 20.30 10.71 -28.76
CA ARG A 69 19.77 9.91 -27.64
C ARG A 69 18.30 10.22 -27.37
N ASN A 70 17.93 11.50 -27.37
CA ASN A 70 16.55 11.93 -27.17
C ASN A 70 15.62 11.49 -28.32
N ARG A 71 16.13 11.38 -29.56
CA ARG A 71 15.36 10.80 -30.69
C ARG A 71 15.16 9.29 -30.59
N PHE A 72 16.05 8.57 -29.90
CA PHE A 72 15.94 7.13 -29.67
C PHE A 72 15.23 6.75 -28.35
N GLY A 73 14.66 7.72 -27.63
CA GLY A 73 13.89 7.46 -26.41
C GLY A 73 14.71 7.18 -25.14
N PHE A 74 16.04 7.33 -25.20
CA PHE A 74 16.93 7.16 -24.05
C PHE A 74 17.12 8.46 -23.24
N ASP A 75 16.06 9.28 -23.12
CA ASP A 75 16.17 10.53 -22.37
C ASP A 75 16.09 10.27 -20.86
N SER A 76 16.91 10.98 -20.08
CA SER A 76 16.85 10.99 -18.61
C SER A 76 15.57 11.67 -18.10
N SER A 77 14.90 12.46 -18.95
CA SER A 77 13.56 13.02 -18.66
C SER A 77 12.45 11.96 -18.67
N SER A 78 12.64 10.82 -19.35
CA SER A 78 11.66 9.73 -19.37
C SER A 78 11.48 9.09 -17.99
N VAL A 79 12.55 9.05 -17.18
CA VAL A 79 12.49 8.55 -15.80
C VAL A 79 11.61 9.46 -14.94
N GLY A 80 11.77 10.78 -15.04
CA GLY A 80 10.93 11.74 -14.31
C GLY A 80 9.47 11.74 -14.75
N GLN A 81 9.19 11.59 -16.05
CA GLN A 81 7.81 11.42 -16.55
C GLN A 81 7.17 10.10 -16.11
N MET A 82 7.97 9.03 -16.00
CA MET A 82 7.48 7.77 -15.44
C MET A 82 7.10 7.95 -13.97
N GLU A 83 7.97 8.59 -13.17
CA GLU A 83 7.77 8.83 -11.74
C GLU A 83 6.50 9.68 -11.49
N GLU A 84 6.31 10.80 -12.19
CA GLU A 84 5.07 11.61 -12.09
C GLU A 84 3.80 10.85 -12.50
N LYS A 85 3.90 9.98 -13.51
CA LYS A 85 2.78 9.15 -13.96
C LYS A 85 2.45 8.04 -12.97
N TRP A 86 3.45 7.49 -12.29
CA TRP A 86 3.27 6.51 -11.22
C TRP A 86 2.63 7.17 -10.00
N ASP A 87 3.11 8.34 -9.57
CA ASP A 87 2.53 9.10 -8.46
C ASP A 87 1.05 9.45 -8.72
N SER A 88 0.73 9.93 -9.93
CA SER A 88 -0.66 10.27 -10.28
C SER A 88 -1.59 9.04 -10.21
N LYS A 89 -1.11 7.88 -10.65
CA LYS A 89 -1.88 6.64 -10.64
C LYS A 89 -2.02 6.05 -9.24
N GLU A 90 -0.98 6.19 -8.42
CA GLU A 90 -1.00 5.79 -7.01
C GLU A 90 -2.02 6.62 -6.22
N GLU A 91 -2.05 7.94 -6.43
CA GLU A 91 -3.01 8.85 -5.81
C GLU A 91 -4.47 8.51 -6.18
N GLU A 92 -4.74 8.20 -7.45
CA GLU A 92 -6.07 7.77 -7.92
C GLU A 92 -6.52 6.46 -7.23
N LEU A 93 -5.64 5.47 -7.12
CA LEU A 93 -5.94 4.20 -6.44
C LEU A 93 -6.19 4.39 -4.95
N PHE A 94 -5.38 5.21 -4.27
CA PHE A 94 -5.58 5.54 -2.86
C PHE A 94 -6.90 6.28 -2.62
N HIS A 95 -7.30 7.15 -3.55
CA HIS A 95 -8.57 7.84 -3.48
C HIS A 95 -9.75 6.87 -3.59
N GLU A 96 -9.73 5.93 -4.55
CA GLU A 96 -10.74 4.88 -4.68
C GLU A 96 -10.83 4.02 -3.41
N PHE A 97 -9.69 3.57 -2.89
CA PHE A 97 -9.63 2.77 -1.67
C PHE A 97 -10.20 3.52 -0.46
N ARG A 98 -9.90 4.81 -0.32
CA ARG A 98 -10.50 5.67 0.71
C ARG A 98 -12.01 5.79 0.57
N GLN A 99 -12.55 5.86 -0.65
CA GLN A 99 -13.99 5.90 -0.87
C GLN A 99 -14.66 4.61 -0.41
N VAL A 100 -14.09 3.45 -0.75
CA VAL A 100 -14.59 2.15 -0.30
C VAL A 100 -14.59 2.05 1.23
N ILE A 101 -13.49 2.43 1.89
CA ILE A 101 -13.42 2.45 3.36
C ILE A 101 -14.45 3.40 3.98
N LYS A 102 -14.66 4.58 3.39
CA LYS A 102 -15.70 5.50 3.86
C LYS A 102 -17.10 4.90 3.73
N GLY A 103 -17.40 4.25 2.61
CA GLY A 103 -18.66 3.54 2.39
C GLY A 103 -18.88 2.41 3.40
N GLN A 104 -17.86 1.59 3.63
CA GLN A 104 -17.90 0.52 4.64
C GLN A 104 -18.14 1.07 6.05
N ASN A 105 -17.46 2.16 6.43
CA ASN A 105 -17.68 2.82 7.71
C ASN A 105 -19.11 3.37 7.86
N TYR A 106 -19.70 3.90 6.80
CA TYR A 106 -21.09 4.33 6.81
C TYR A 106 -22.04 3.16 7.09
N HIS A 107 -21.87 2.03 6.39
CA HIS A 107 -22.67 0.83 6.63
C HIS A 107 -22.52 0.30 8.06
N LEU A 108 -21.30 0.28 8.60
CA LEU A 108 -21.06 -0.12 9.99
C LEU A 108 -21.80 0.78 10.98
N ARG A 109 -21.81 2.10 10.77
CA ARG A 109 -22.58 3.02 11.62
C ARG A 109 -24.07 2.78 11.54
N THR A 110 -24.60 2.45 10.37
CA THR A 110 -26.02 2.12 10.21
C THR A 110 -26.37 0.82 10.93
N LEU A 111 -25.53 -0.21 10.78
CA LEU A 111 -25.69 -1.46 11.52
C LEU A 111 -25.64 -1.23 13.03
N GLN A 112 -24.71 -0.41 13.51
CA GLN A 112 -24.60 -0.06 14.93
C GLN A 112 -25.90 0.58 15.44
N LYS A 113 -26.45 1.56 14.72
CA LYS A 113 -27.74 2.18 15.09
C LYS A 113 -28.88 1.17 15.13
N ASN A 114 -28.94 0.24 14.18
CA ASN A 114 -29.97 -0.77 14.13
C ASN A 114 -29.86 -1.74 15.32
N VAL A 115 -28.64 -2.11 15.70
CA VAL A 115 -28.35 -2.93 16.89
C VAL A 115 -28.78 -2.18 18.16
N ASP A 116 -28.48 -0.88 18.27
CA ASP A 116 -28.87 -0.07 19.43
C ASP A 116 -30.40 0.01 19.57
N VAL A 117 -31.12 0.21 18.46
CA VAL A 117 -32.59 0.19 18.44
C VAL A 117 -33.12 -1.18 18.87
N MET A 118 -32.59 -2.26 18.30
CA MET A 118 -32.99 -3.62 18.65
C MET A 118 -32.76 -3.92 20.14
N TYR A 119 -31.63 -3.49 20.69
CA TYR A 119 -31.32 -3.63 22.11
C TYR A 119 -32.34 -2.87 22.99
N SER A 120 -32.70 -1.64 22.60
CA SER A 120 -33.69 -0.85 23.34
C SER A 120 -35.09 -1.49 23.36
N GLU A 121 -35.50 -2.11 22.24
CA GLU A 121 -36.76 -2.86 22.15
C GLU A 121 -36.70 -4.17 22.96
N GLN A 122 -35.55 -4.85 22.97
CA GLN A 122 -35.36 -6.05 23.78
C GLN A 122 -35.49 -5.77 25.28
N VAL A 123 -34.98 -4.62 25.76
CA VAL A 123 -35.13 -4.20 27.16
C VAL A 123 -36.60 -3.93 27.49
N LYS A 124 -37.35 -3.25 26.62
CA LYS A 124 -38.79 -2.98 26.83
C LYS A 124 -39.62 -4.25 26.86
N THR A 125 -39.38 -5.16 25.92
CA THR A 125 -40.09 -6.44 25.85
C THR A 125 -39.77 -7.31 27.06
N ALA A 126 -38.52 -7.37 27.51
CA ALA A 126 -38.15 -8.04 28.75
C ALA A 126 -38.85 -7.43 29.98
N ALA A 127 -38.96 -6.11 30.06
CA ALA A 127 -39.68 -5.45 31.15
C ALA A 127 -41.20 -5.74 31.12
N MET A 128 -41.82 -5.75 29.94
CA MET A 128 -43.23 -6.12 29.76
C MET A 128 -43.47 -7.58 30.17
N LEU A 129 -42.59 -8.50 29.75
CA LEU A 129 -42.67 -9.90 30.14
C LEU A 129 -42.55 -10.08 31.66
N ARG A 130 -41.61 -9.37 32.32
CA ARG A 130 -41.51 -9.39 33.79
C ARG A 130 -42.80 -8.93 34.47
N ALA A 131 -43.39 -7.81 34.02
CA ALA A 131 -44.64 -7.30 34.60
C ALA A 131 -45.81 -8.28 34.41
N VAL A 132 -45.92 -8.92 33.24
CA VAL A 132 -46.93 -9.96 32.99
C VAL A 132 -46.70 -11.17 33.90
N MET A 133 -45.46 -11.63 34.05
CA MET A 133 -45.12 -12.77 34.93
C MET A 133 -45.42 -12.49 36.40
N GLU A 134 -45.14 -11.27 36.87
CA GLU A 134 -45.50 -10.82 38.22
C GLU A 134 -47.03 -10.88 38.43
N SER A 135 -47.81 -10.37 37.47
CA SER A 135 -49.29 -10.42 37.54
C SER A 135 -49.86 -11.84 37.51
N LEU A 136 -49.18 -12.78 36.85
CA LEU A 136 -49.60 -14.19 36.76
C LEU A 136 -49.02 -15.06 37.90
N GLN A 137 -48.24 -14.49 38.83
CA GLN A 137 -47.55 -15.20 39.92
C GLN A 137 -46.69 -16.39 39.46
N VAL A 138 -46.08 -16.30 38.28
CA VAL A 138 -45.24 -17.38 37.73
C VAL A 138 -43.81 -17.22 38.22
N ASN A 139 -43.33 -18.13 39.06
CA ASN A 139 -41.93 -18.21 39.47
C ASN A 139 -41.08 -18.74 38.30
N PHE A 140 -40.23 -17.89 37.75
CA PHE A 140 -39.30 -18.27 36.68
C PHE A 140 -37.87 -18.32 37.21
N GLN A 141 -37.25 -19.48 37.06
CA GLN A 141 -35.82 -19.67 37.26
C GLN A 141 -35.13 -19.61 35.90
N GLU A 142 -34.24 -18.63 35.75
CA GLU A 142 -33.41 -18.51 34.57
C GLU A 142 -32.40 -19.66 34.57
N THR A 143 -32.59 -20.65 33.70
CA THR A 143 -31.61 -21.72 33.51
C THR A 143 -30.42 -21.13 32.76
N VAL A 144 -29.38 -20.77 33.51
CA VAL A 144 -28.06 -20.47 32.93
C VAL A 144 -27.59 -21.75 32.23
N LYS A 145 -27.50 -21.70 30.90
CA LYS A 145 -26.82 -22.75 30.13
C LYS A 145 -25.33 -22.46 30.18
N ASP A 146 -24.60 -23.36 30.84
CA ASP A 146 -23.14 -23.46 30.81
C ASP A 146 -22.60 -23.63 29.37
#